data_AF-A0A2J8XHW0-F1
#
_entry.id   AF-A0A2J8XHW0-F1
#
_cell.length_a   1.000
_cell.length_b   1.000
_cell.length_c   1.000
_cell.angle_alpha   90.00
_cell.angle_beta   90.00
_cell.angle_gamma   90.00
#
_symmetry.space_group_name_H-M   'P 1'
#
loop_
_entity.id
_entity.type
_entity.pdbx_description
1 polymer ?
#
loop_
_entity_poly.entity_id
_entity_poly.type
_entity_poly.pdbx_seq_one_letter_code
_entity_poly.pdbx_strand_id
1 'polypeptide(L)'
;MNVKDLRPRARTILKWNELNVGDVVMVNYNVESPGQRGFWFDAEITTLKTISRTKKELRVKIFLGGSEGTLNDCKIISVDEIFKIERPGAHPLSFADGKFLRRNDPECDLCG
;
A
#
# COMPACT_ATOMS: atom_id res chain seq x y z
N MET A 1 4.64 20.04 -8.74
CA MET A 1 5.25 18.95 -7.95
C MET A 1 6.53 19.48 -7.33
N ASN A 2 6.67 19.39 -6.01
CA ASN A 2 7.95 19.67 -5.34
C ASN A 2 8.83 18.41 -5.42
N VAL A 3 10.16 18.57 -5.48
CA VAL A 3 11.10 17.42 -5.46
C VAL A 3 10.89 16.57 -4.21
N LYS A 4 10.45 17.19 -3.10
CA LYS A 4 10.10 16.48 -1.86
C LYS A 4 8.91 15.53 -1.99
N ASP A 5 8.05 15.73 -2.99
CA ASP A 5 6.89 14.87 -3.28
C ASP A 5 7.25 13.72 -4.23
N LEU A 6 8.48 13.70 -4.76
CA LEU A 6 8.97 12.68 -5.67
C LEU A 6 9.80 11.65 -4.91
N ARG A 7 9.54 10.38 -5.19
CA ARG A 7 10.34 9.26 -4.68
C ARG A 7 10.46 8.17 -5.74
N PRO A 8 11.47 7.28 -5.61
CA PRO A 8 11.58 6.12 -6.49
C PRO A 8 10.30 5.29 -6.45
N ARG A 9 9.90 4.76 -7.60
CA ARG A 9 8.69 3.93 -7.72
C ARG A 9 8.85 2.67 -6.87
N ALA A 10 7.85 2.39 -6.03
CA ALA A 10 7.79 1.16 -5.29
C ALA A 10 7.62 -0.06 -6.22
N ARG A 11 8.43 -1.08 -5.99
CA ARG A 11 8.47 -2.33 -6.78
C ARG A 11 8.53 -3.59 -5.93
N THR A 12 8.96 -3.45 -4.68
CA THR A 12 9.15 -4.58 -3.77
C THR A 12 7.85 -4.84 -3.04
N ILE A 13 7.19 -5.96 -3.34
CA ILE A 13 6.05 -6.44 -2.57
C ILE A 13 6.58 -7.17 -1.34
N LEU A 14 6.14 -6.73 -0.16
CA LEU A 14 6.47 -7.35 1.12
C LEU A 14 5.51 -8.51 1.38
N LYS A 15 6.06 -9.68 1.70
CA LYS A 15 5.26 -10.82 2.15
C LYS A 15 4.77 -10.57 3.57
N TRP A 16 3.68 -11.24 3.93
CA TRP A 16 3.09 -11.13 5.28
C TRP A 16 4.10 -11.29 6.43
N ASN A 17 5.06 -12.20 6.29
CA ASN A 17 6.06 -12.47 7.34
C ASN A 17 7.16 -11.40 7.44
N GLU A 18 7.21 -10.46 6.48
CA GLU A 18 8.18 -9.36 6.44
C GLU A 18 7.58 -8.07 7.00
N LEU A 19 6.28 -8.06 7.33
CA LEU A 19 5.57 -6.90 7.88
C LEU A 19 5.69 -6.83 9.39
N ASN A 20 5.94 -5.64 9.93
CA ASN A 20 5.95 -5.37 11.36
C ASN A 20 5.06 -4.18 11.72
N VAL A 21 4.52 -4.19 12.94
CA VAL A 21 3.82 -3.02 13.49
C VAL A 21 4.81 -1.86 13.61
N GLY A 22 4.41 -0.68 13.14
CA GLY A 22 5.23 0.52 13.04
C GLY A 22 5.91 0.72 11.68
N ASP A 23 5.89 -0.28 10.79
CA ASP A 23 6.44 -0.12 9.44
C ASP A 23 5.59 0.86 8.62
N VAL A 24 6.27 1.77 7.91
CA VAL A 24 5.62 2.65 6.94
C VAL A 24 5.73 2.04 5.55
N VAL A 25 4.58 1.66 5.00
CA VAL A 25 4.44 0.92 3.74
C VAL A 25 3.45 1.64 2.82
N MET A 26 3.46 1.28 1.55
CA MET A 26 2.48 1.77 0.59
C MET A 26 1.40 0.71 0.38
N VAL A 27 0.15 1.10 0.63
CA VAL A 27 -1.03 0.22 0.61
C VAL A 27 -2.09 0.76 -0.33
N ASN A 28 -2.98 -0.11 -0.79
CA ASN A 28 -4.16 0.28 -1.52
C ASN A 28 -5.35 0.46 -0.57
N TYR A 29 -6.03 1.60 -0.64
CA TYR A 29 -7.22 1.88 0.15
C TYR A 29 -8.19 2.79 -0.60
N ASN A 30 -9.48 2.60 -0.38
CA ASN A 30 -10.52 3.46 -0.89
C ASN A 30 -11.20 4.17 0.29
N VAL A 31 -11.06 5.49 0.34
CA VAL A 31 -11.59 6.32 1.43
C VAL A 31 -13.11 6.38 1.42
N GLU A 32 -13.72 6.35 0.24
CA GLU A 32 -15.19 6.38 0.08
C GLU A 32 -15.81 5.01 0.32
N SER A 33 -15.13 3.95 -0.12
CA SER A 33 -15.60 2.57 -0.04
C SER A 33 -14.50 1.62 0.42
N PRO A 34 -14.22 1.51 1.74
CA PRO A 34 -13.13 0.69 2.29
C PRO A 34 -13.15 -0.80 1.90
N GLY A 35 -14.31 -1.27 1.39
CA GLY A 35 -14.57 -2.60 0.84
C GLY A 35 -13.97 -2.86 -0.55
N GLN A 36 -13.53 -1.81 -1.25
CA GLN A 36 -13.12 -1.86 -2.65
C GLN A 36 -11.68 -1.38 -2.83
N ARG A 37 -11.11 -1.69 -4.00
CA ARG A 37 -9.83 -1.12 -4.42
C ARG A 37 -9.98 0.40 -4.60
N GLY A 38 -8.92 1.13 -4.27
CA GLY A 38 -8.84 2.58 -4.44
C GLY A 38 -7.43 3.00 -4.78
N PHE A 39 -6.95 4.06 -4.13
CA PHE A 39 -5.66 4.66 -4.44
C PHE A 39 -4.53 4.12 -3.55
N TRP A 40 -3.30 4.43 -3.95
CA TRP A 40 -2.10 4.06 -3.19
C TRP A 40 -1.75 5.15 -2.18
N PHE A 41 -1.73 4.79 -0.91
CA PHE A 41 -1.38 5.68 0.19
C PHE A 41 -0.18 5.16 0.96
N ASP A 42 0.57 6.09 1.55
CA ASP A 42 1.50 5.75 2.62
C ASP A 42 0.69 5.47 3.88
N ALA A 43 1.06 4.42 4.60
CA ALA A 43 0.40 4.05 5.82
C ALA A 43 1.37 3.39 6.81
N GLU A 44 1.14 3.63 8.08
CA GLU A 44 1.84 2.96 9.18
C GLU A 44 1.05 1.75 9.63
N ILE A 45 1.69 0.59 9.71
CA ILE A 45 1.06 -0.63 10.20
C ILE A 45 0.78 -0.50 11.69
N THR A 46 -0.49 -0.58 12.08
CA THR A 46 -0.90 -0.51 13.49
C THR A 46 -1.25 -1.87 14.06
N THR A 47 -1.75 -2.80 13.23
CA THR A 47 -2.13 -4.15 13.67
C THR A 47 -1.86 -5.17 12.59
N LEU A 48 -1.21 -6.27 12.99
CA LEU A 48 -1.05 -7.48 12.19
C LEU A 48 -1.67 -8.65 12.96
N LYS A 49 -2.78 -9.19 12.44
CA LYS A 49 -3.46 -10.31 13.09
C LYS A 49 -3.61 -11.47 12.11
N THR A 50 -2.94 -12.57 12.41
CA THR A 50 -3.11 -13.83 11.69
C THR A 50 -4.16 -14.66 12.41
N ILE A 51 -5.36 -14.74 11.85
CA ILE A 51 -6.49 -15.51 12.44
C ILE A 51 -6.41 -16.97 11.98
N SER A 52 -6.06 -17.19 10.71
CA SER A 52 -5.78 -18.52 10.15
C SER A 52 -4.80 -18.42 8.98
N ARG A 53 -4.43 -19.56 8.38
CA ARG A 53 -3.59 -19.60 7.16
C ARG A 53 -4.15 -18.72 6.03
N THR A 54 -5.48 -18.65 5.90
CA THR A 54 -6.17 -17.89 4.83
C THR A 54 -6.76 -16.58 5.33
N LYS A 55 -6.95 -16.40 6.64
CA LYS A 55 -7.57 -15.22 7.22
C LYS A 55 -6.54 -14.38 7.95
N LYS A 56 -6.12 -13.32 7.29
CA LYS A 56 -5.20 -12.29 7.79
C LYS A 56 -5.96 -10.97 7.89
N GLU A 57 -5.68 -10.21 8.94
CA GLU A 57 -6.24 -8.87 9.14
C GLU A 57 -5.09 -7.90 9.36
N LEU A 58 -4.97 -6.95 8.44
CA LEU A 58 -4.02 -5.84 8.49
C LEU A 58 -4.81 -4.57 8.75
N ARG A 59 -4.44 -3.84 9.81
CA ARG A 59 -4.92 -2.49 10.06
C ARG A 59 -3.78 -1.50 10.05
N VAL A 60 -4.06 -0.33 9.51
CA VAL A 60 -3.07 0.72 9.31
C VAL A 60 -3.63 2.09 9.67
N LYS A 61 -2.72 3.05 9.83
CA LYS A 61 -3.00 4.47 9.87
C LYS A 61 -2.55 5.08 8.54
N ILE A 62 -3.51 5.59 7.76
CA ILE A 62 -3.28 6.13 6.41
C ILE A 62 -2.90 7.61 6.48
N PHE A 63 -1.91 8.01 5.69
CA PHE A 63 -1.51 9.40 5.50
C PHE A 63 -2.16 9.95 4.22
N LEU A 64 -3.09 10.90 4.36
CA LEU A 64 -3.81 11.50 3.22
C LEU A 64 -3.00 12.60 2.49
N GLY A 65 -1.90 13.06 3.11
CA GLY A 65 -1.06 14.14 2.60
C GLY A 65 -1.62 15.54 2.89
N GLY A 66 -0.75 16.55 2.83
CA GLY A 66 -1.14 17.95 3.06
C GLY A 66 -1.72 18.21 4.46
N SER A 67 -2.80 19.00 4.51
CA SER A 67 -3.54 19.35 5.73
C SER A 67 -4.64 18.35 6.10
N GLU A 68 -4.90 17.34 5.26
CA GLU A 68 -6.02 16.39 5.37
C GLU A 68 -5.82 15.37 6.51
N GLY A 69 -4.65 15.36 7.15
CA GLY A 69 -4.39 14.57 8.36
C GLY A 69 -4.21 13.07 8.10
N THR A 70 -4.66 12.25 9.06
CA THR A 70 -4.49 10.79 9.05
C THR A 70 -5.80 10.07 9.32
N LEU A 71 -6.05 8.96 8.63
CA LEU A 71 -7.15 8.05 8.96
C LEU A 71 -6.62 6.89 9.79
N ASN A 72 -7.22 6.66 10.95
CA ASN A 72 -6.79 5.60 11.86
C ASN A 72 -7.67 4.36 11.71
N ASP A 73 -7.12 3.20 12.11
CA ASP A 73 -7.84 1.94 12.20
C ASP A 73 -8.43 1.44 10.85
N CYS A 74 -7.78 1.80 9.75
CA CYS A 74 -8.19 1.40 8.40
C CYS A 74 -7.82 -0.06 8.14
N LYS A 75 -8.82 -0.89 7.85
CA LYS A 75 -8.62 -2.28 7.44
C LYS A 75 -8.20 -2.37 5.97
N ILE A 76 -7.09 -3.04 5.70
CA ILE A 76 -6.59 -3.25 4.34
C ILE A 76 -7.11 -4.59 3.80
N ILE A 77 -7.64 -4.55 2.57
CA ILE A 77 -8.19 -5.73 1.87
C ILE A 77 -7.09 -6.43 1.07
N SER A 78 -6.29 -5.66 0.33
CA SER A 78 -5.23 -6.18 -0.54
C SER A 78 -3.94 -6.49 0.24
N VAL A 79 -4.02 -7.40 1.22
CA VAL A 79 -2.90 -7.78 2.10
C VAL A 79 -1.71 -8.45 1.40
N ASP A 80 -1.90 -8.90 0.16
CA ASP A 80 -0.84 -9.49 -0.68
C ASP A 80 -0.17 -8.44 -1.60
N GLU A 81 -0.65 -7.20 -1.61
CA GLU A 81 -0.12 -6.09 -2.43
C GLU A 81 0.40 -4.95 -1.55
N ILE A 82 1.18 -5.28 -0.53
CA ILE A 82 1.83 -4.31 0.36
C ILE A 82 3.20 -3.99 -0.21
N PHE A 83 3.42 -2.72 -0.54
CA PHE A 83 4.67 -2.29 -1.17
C PHE A 83 5.61 -1.63 -0.16
N LYS A 84 6.89 -1.98 -0.25
CA LYS A 84 7.95 -1.23 0.43
C LYS A 84 8.07 0.17 -0.19
N ILE A 85 8.22 1.18 0.66
CA ILE A 85 8.58 2.53 0.21
C ILE A 85 10.10 2.57 -0.03
N GLU A 86 10.49 2.87 -1.27
CA GLU A 86 11.89 2.94 -1.67
C GLU A 86 12.52 4.26 -1.22
N ARG A 87 13.73 4.17 -0.64
CA ARG A 87 14.47 5.35 -0.17
C ARG A 87 15.21 6.04 -1.32
N PRO A 88 15.49 7.35 -1.21
CA PRO A 88 16.41 8.03 -2.11
C PRO A 88 17.75 7.26 -2.21
N GLY A 89 18.25 7.06 -3.42
CA GLY A 89 19.45 6.24 -3.68
C GLY A 89 19.17 4.75 -3.97
N ALA A 90 17.90 4.32 -3.96
CA ALA A 90 17.53 3.00 -4.45
C ALA A 90 17.93 2.81 -5.93
N HIS A 91 18.26 1.57 -6.30
CA HIS A 91 18.69 1.23 -7.66
C HIS A 91 17.68 1.75 -8.71
N PRO A 92 18.09 2.40 -9.80
CA PRO A 92 17.14 2.81 -10.83
C PRO A 92 16.37 1.61 -11.39
N LEU A 93 15.16 1.83 -11.91
CA LEU A 93 14.44 0.78 -12.62
C LEU A 93 15.14 0.53 -13.96
N SER A 94 15.36 -0.73 -14.29
CA SER A 94 15.85 -1.16 -15.59
C SER A 94 14.78 -1.99 -16.32
N PHE A 95 14.92 -2.13 -17.64
CA PHE A 95 14.05 -3.00 -18.42
C PHE A 95 14.14 -4.49 -18.00
N ALA A 96 15.25 -4.88 -17.36
CA ALA A 96 15.44 -6.25 -16.86
C ALA A 96 14.58 -6.57 -15.64
N ASP A 97 14.12 -5.56 -14.90
CA ASP A 97 13.36 -5.74 -13.67
C ASP A 97 11.86 -6.00 -13.90
N GLY A 98 11.40 -6.01 -15.15
CA GLY A 98 10.05 -6.39 -15.55
C GLY A 98 9.02 -5.26 -15.57
N LYS A 99 7.73 -5.62 -15.71
CA LYS A 99 6.61 -4.66 -15.78
C LYS A 99 6.12 -4.31 -14.38
N PHE A 100 6.23 -3.04 -14.00
CA PHE A 100 5.79 -2.52 -12.70
C PHE A 100 4.34 -2.02 -12.68
N LEU A 101 3.43 -2.69 -13.37
CA LEU A 101 2.03 -2.28 -13.44
C LEU A 101 1.35 -2.54 -12.08
N ARG A 102 0.70 -1.50 -11.55
CA ARG A 102 -0.14 -1.60 -10.35
C ARG A 102 -1.59 -1.54 -10.79
N ARG A 103 -2.45 -2.30 -10.12
CA ARG A 103 -3.90 -2.18 -10.27
C ARG A 103 -4.37 -1.00 -9.43
N ASN A 104 -4.91 0.03 -10.09
CA ASN A 104 -5.32 1.28 -9.44
C ASN A 104 -6.84 1.40 -9.36
N ASP A 105 -7.56 0.88 -10.35
CA ASP A 105 -9.00 1.10 -10.45
C ASP A 105 -9.79 0.03 -9.66
N PRO A 106 -10.96 0.38 -9.11
CA PRO A 106 -11.96 -0.59 -8.69
C PRO A 106 -12.25 -1.56 -9.84
N GLU A 107 -12.39 -2.84 -9.52
CA GLU A 107 -12.79 -3.83 -10.51
C GLU A 107 -14.26 -3.57 -10.89
N CYS A 108 -14.56 -3.50 -12.19
CA CYS A 108 -15.91 -3.24 -12.66
C CYS A 108 -16.74 -4.51 -12.59
N ASP A 109 -17.72 -4.57 -11.69
CA ASP A 109 -18.61 -5.72 -11.52
C ASP A 109 -19.42 -6.07 -12.79
N LEU A 110 -19.49 -5.17 -13.79
CA LEU A 110 -20.25 -5.35 -15.03
C LEU A 110 -19.41 -5.89 -16.20
N CYS A 111 -18.09 -5.70 -16.21
CA CYS A 111 -17.28 -6.01 -17.41
C CYS A 111 -15.90 -6.61 -17.12
N GLY A 112 -15.70 -7.20 -15.94
CA GLY A 112 -14.48 -7.88 -15.46
C GLY A 112 -13.50 -8.36 -16.53
#